data_AF-A0A3S2EJ03-F1
#
_entry.id   AF-A0A3S2EJ03-F1
#
_cell.length_a   1.000
_cell.length_b   1.000
_cell.length_c   1.000
_cell.angle_alpha   90.00
_cell.angle_beta   90.00
_cell.angle_gamma   90.00
#
_symmetry.space_group_name_H-M   'P 1'
#
loop_
_entity.id
_entity.type
_entity.pdbx_description
1 polymer ?
#
loop_
_entity_poly.entity_id
_entity_poly.type
_entity_poly.pdbx_seq_one_letter_code
_entity_poly.pdbx_strand_id
1 'polypeptide(L)'
;MAEDIIDTLNRSAKLFMDRGTAATAEEAEQRLHSFRMHLFIGESAALSPTHQAALLTALNCARRTFLGGVTVSGVLDAPLTLPVVAGTTLADAVGHLQGTVVEDIPQGVPLVSIGTPPAIDHAGFAIRTTFEGWRAGLVPFDAPALPDSAEFAPAGVLAGALAVSEVFAHF
;
A
#
# COMPACT_ATOMS: atom_id res chain seq x y z
N MET A 1 -26.61 22.51 10.71
CA MET A 1 -26.02 22.35 9.36
C MET A 1 -24.50 22.17 9.37
N ALA A 2 -23.72 22.85 10.24
CA ALA A 2 -22.28 22.60 10.34
C ALA A 2 -21.91 21.31 11.10
N GLU A 3 -22.77 20.85 12.02
CA GLU A 3 -22.53 19.69 12.89
C GLU A 3 -22.58 18.35 12.14
N ASP A 4 -23.50 18.18 11.18
CA ASP A 4 -23.61 16.97 10.33
C ASP A 4 -22.42 16.74 9.39
N ILE A 5 -21.78 17.83 8.93
CA ILE A 5 -20.65 17.74 7.99
C ILE A 5 -19.42 17.18 8.69
N ILE A 6 -19.22 17.52 9.97
CA ILE A 6 -18.04 17.07 10.74
C ILE A 6 -18.08 15.56 10.99
N ASP A 7 -19.26 14.99 11.23
CA ASP A 7 -19.41 13.56 11.51
C ASP A 7 -19.40 12.67 10.25
N THR A 8 -19.62 13.26 9.07
CA THR A 8 -19.63 12.55 7.78
C THR A 8 -18.35 12.72 6.98
N LEU A 9 -17.56 13.77 7.24
CA LEU A 9 -16.32 14.06 6.52
C LEU A 9 -15.22 13.03 6.84
N ASN A 10 -14.51 12.59 5.79
CA ASN A 10 -13.33 11.75 5.95
C ASN A 10 -12.27 12.46 6.83
N ARG A 11 -11.73 11.77 7.83
CA ARG A 11 -10.73 12.35 8.76
C ARG A 11 -9.50 12.91 8.04
N SER A 12 -9.09 12.32 6.91
CA SER A 12 -8.00 12.84 6.08
C SER A 12 -8.41 14.10 5.30
N ALA A 13 -9.68 14.23 4.91
CA ALA A 13 -10.17 15.46 4.28
C ALA A 13 -10.17 16.61 5.29
N LYS A 14 -10.62 16.33 6.52
CA LYS A 14 -10.51 17.29 7.63
C LYS A 14 -9.06 17.72 7.88
N LEU A 15 -8.11 16.79 7.84
CA LEU A 15 -6.68 17.11 8.00
C LEU A 15 -6.20 18.14 6.96
N PHE A 16 -6.66 18.05 5.70
CA PHE A 16 -6.28 19.02 4.68
C PHE A 16 -6.89 20.41 4.93
N MET A 17 -8.11 20.45 5.43
CA MET A 17 -8.75 21.72 5.83
C MET A 17 -8.01 22.34 7.02
N ASP A 18 -7.72 21.55 8.05
CA ASP A 18 -7.02 22.01 9.26
C ASP A 18 -5.59 22.51 8.95
N ARG A 19 -4.94 21.95 7.92
CA ARG A 19 -3.62 22.38 7.42
C ARG A 19 -3.68 23.54 6.41
N GLY A 20 -4.88 23.96 6.01
CA GLY A 20 -5.07 25.00 4.99
C GLY A 20 -4.67 24.58 3.57
N THR A 21 -4.51 23.28 3.31
CA THR A 21 -4.18 22.73 1.99
C THR A 21 -5.42 22.45 1.12
N ALA A 22 -6.62 22.67 1.66
CA ALA A 22 -7.90 22.71 0.96
C ALA A 22 -8.79 23.78 1.61
N ALA A 23 -9.46 24.61 0.80
CA ALA A 23 -10.32 25.69 1.28
C ALA A 23 -11.74 25.20 1.64
N THR A 24 -12.18 24.08 1.06
CA THR A 24 -13.50 23.49 1.33
C THR A 24 -13.43 21.97 1.52
N ALA A 25 -14.52 21.39 2.06
CA ALA A 25 -14.66 19.95 2.22
C ALA A 25 -14.63 19.22 0.87
N GLU A 26 -15.30 19.78 -0.14
CA GLU A 26 -15.35 19.23 -1.50
C GLU A 26 -13.97 19.22 -2.14
N GLU A 27 -13.18 20.28 -1.98
CA GLU A 27 -11.79 20.33 -2.47
C GLU A 27 -10.92 19.28 -1.78
N ALA A 28 -11.08 19.10 -0.46
CA ALA A 28 -10.35 18.10 0.31
C ALA A 28 -10.71 16.66 -0.11
N GLU A 29 -11.99 16.38 -0.35
CA GLU A 29 -12.45 15.08 -0.86
C GLU A 29 -11.98 14.83 -2.29
N GLN A 30 -12.06 15.83 -3.16
CA GLN A 30 -11.60 15.72 -4.54
C GLN A 30 -10.08 15.45 -4.59
N ARG A 31 -9.32 16.05 -3.67
CA ARG A 31 -7.90 15.72 -3.47
C ARG A 31 -7.71 14.26 -3.05
N LEU A 32 -8.45 13.74 -2.08
CA LEU A 32 -8.37 12.33 -1.69
C LEU A 32 -8.74 11.37 -2.83
N HIS A 33 -9.67 11.74 -3.70
CA HIS A 33 -10.01 10.96 -4.89
C HIS A 33 -8.89 10.94 -5.95
N SER A 34 -7.95 11.87 -5.89
CA SER A 34 -6.73 11.81 -6.72
C SER A 34 -5.67 10.85 -6.17
N PHE A 35 -5.78 10.45 -4.90
CA PHE A 35 -4.77 9.62 -4.24
C PHE A 35 -4.95 8.18 -4.72
N ARG A 36 -3.92 7.68 -5.40
CA ARG A 36 -3.83 6.31 -5.92
C ARG A 36 -2.52 5.67 -5.49
N MET A 37 -2.51 4.35 -5.41
CA MET A 37 -1.33 3.58 -5.03
C MET A 37 -1.31 2.25 -5.79
N HIS A 38 -0.14 1.83 -6.24
CA HIS A 38 0.08 0.51 -6.80
C HIS A 38 0.98 -0.33 -5.90
N LEU A 39 0.55 -1.56 -5.63
CA LEU A 39 1.32 -2.57 -4.89
C LEU A 39 1.79 -3.65 -5.86
N PHE A 40 3.08 -3.93 -5.89
CA PHE A 40 3.64 -5.05 -6.65
C PHE A 40 4.23 -6.08 -5.68
N ILE A 41 3.90 -7.37 -5.86
CA ILE A 41 4.53 -8.46 -5.11
C ILE A 41 5.35 -9.39 -6.01
N GLY A 42 6.65 -9.51 -5.72
CA GLY A 42 7.56 -10.38 -6.44
C GLY A 42 7.39 -11.86 -6.10
N GLU A 43 7.94 -12.74 -6.93
CA GLU A 43 7.75 -14.19 -6.85
C GLU A 43 8.17 -14.80 -5.50
N SER A 44 9.40 -14.54 -5.04
CA SER A 44 9.86 -15.04 -3.73
C SER A 44 9.07 -14.43 -2.56
N ALA A 45 8.67 -13.16 -2.70
CA ALA A 45 7.89 -12.47 -1.66
C ALA A 45 6.46 -13.01 -1.55
N ALA A 46 5.87 -13.46 -2.65
CA ALA A 46 4.54 -14.06 -2.65
C ALA A 46 4.46 -15.34 -1.81
N LEU A 47 5.58 -15.99 -1.51
CA LEU A 47 5.65 -17.18 -0.67
C LEU A 47 6.11 -16.89 0.78
N SER A 48 6.53 -15.66 1.07
CA SER A 48 7.04 -15.26 2.38
C SER A 48 5.90 -14.71 3.26
N PRO A 49 5.65 -15.28 4.45
CA PRO A 49 4.62 -14.76 5.36
C PRO A 49 4.91 -13.31 5.77
N THR A 50 6.17 -12.90 5.92
CA THR A 50 6.49 -11.50 6.26
C THR A 50 6.16 -10.54 5.12
N HIS A 51 6.48 -10.90 3.88
CA HIS A 51 6.10 -10.09 2.73
C HIS A 51 4.58 -10.06 2.50
N GLN A 52 3.88 -11.17 2.69
CA GLN A 52 2.42 -11.19 2.66
C GLN A 52 1.82 -10.27 3.74
N ALA A 53 2.39 -10.26 4.96
CA ALA A 53 1.95 -9.33 6.01
C ALA A 53 2.11 -7.87 5.57
N ALA A 54 3.19 -7.53 4.87
CA ALA A 54 3.40 -6.20 4.31
C ALA A 54 2.33 -5.83 3.27
N LEU A 55 2.05 -6.73 2.31
CA LEU A 55 1.04 -6.52 1.26
C LEU A 55 -0.34 -6.28 1.85
N LEU A 56 -0.78 -7.18 2.74
CA LEU A 56 -2.12 -7.14 3.32
C LEU A 56 -2.30 -5.95 4.26
N THR A 57 -1.26 -5.59 5.00
CA THR A 57 -1.27 -4.37 5.83
C THR A 57 -1.36 -3.13 4.96
N ALA A 58 -0.50 -3.01 3.95
CA ALA A 58 -0.50 -1.86 3.06
C ALA A 58 -1.87 -1.69 2.38
N LEU A 59 -2.45 -2.76 1.85
CA LEU A 59 -3.76 -2.73 1.21
C LEU A 59 -4.89 -2.33 2.17
N ASN A 60 -4.95 -2.95 3.36
CA ASN A 60 -5.97 -2.63 4.37
C ASN A 60 -5.87 -1.18 4.88
N CYS A 61 -4.65 -0.63 4.99
CA CYS A 61 -4.43 0.76 5.37
C CYS A 61 -4.77 1.74 4.24
N ALA A 62 -4.31 1.45 3.01
CA ALA A 62 -4.45 2.34 1.87
C ALA A 62 -5.91 2.51 1.42
N ARG A 63 -6.73 1.46 1.50
CA ARG A 63 -8.15 1.51 1.10
C ARG A 63 -8.95 2.67 1.69
N ARG A 64 -8.62 3.10 2.91
CA ARG A 64 -9.35 4.18 3.62
C ARG A 64 -8.84 5.58 3.29
N THR A 65 -7.64 5.68 2.69
CA THR A 65 -6.89 6.93 2.50
C THR A 65 -6.62 7.27 1.04
N PHE A 66 -6.65 6.28 0.14
CA PHE A 66 -6.44 6.41 -1.30
C PHE A 66 -7.77 6.20 -2.02
N LEU A 67 -8.63 7.22 -2.03
CA LEU A 67 -9.99 7.10 -2.59
C LEU A 67 -10.02 7.03 -4.12
N GLY A 68 -8.89 7.30 -4.77
CA GLY A 68 -8.70 7.03 -6.20
C GLY A 68 -8.43 5.55 -6.53
N GLY A 69 -8.28 4.71 -5.51
CA GLY A 69 -8.14 3.26 -5.63
C GLY A 69 -6.72 2.75 -5.39
N VAL A 70 -6.65 1.48 -5.02
CA VAL A 70 -5.41 0.73 -4.81
C VAL A 70 -5.39 -0.46 -5.74
N THR A 71 -4.40 -0.53 -6.62
CA THR A 71 -4.22 -1.63 -7.56
C THR A 71 -3.09 -2.55 -7.11
N VAL A 72 -3.17 -3.82 -7.47
CA VAL A 72 -2.17 -4.84 -7.09
C VAL A 72 -1.80 -5.69 -8.31
N SER A 73 -0.52 -5.93 -8.52
CA SER A 73 0.01 -6.83 -9.56
C SER A 73 1.14 -7.73 -9.02
N GLY A 74 1.61 -8.66 -9.85
CA GLY A 74 2.65 -9.62 -9.51
C GLY A 74 2.11 -11.04 -9.31
N VAL A 75 2.76 -11.82 -8.44
CA VAL A 75 2.40 -13.25 -8.25
C VAL A 75 1.26 -13.39 -7.24
N LEU A 76 0.01 -13.32 -7.73
CA LEU A 76 -1.19 -13.32 -6.89
C LEU A 76 -1.91 -14.67 -6.78
N ASP A 77 -1.57 -15.63 -7.63
CA ASP A 77 -2.07 -17.02 -7.52
C ASP A 77 -1.36 -17.80 -6.40
N ALA A 78 -0.34 -17.21 -5.77
CA ALA A 78 0.37 -17.82 -4.66
C ALA A 78 -0.57 -18.10 -3.47
N PRO A 79 -0.37 -19.21 -2.73
CA PRO A 79 -1.17 -19.53 -1.55
C PRO A 79 -1.11 -18.43 -0.49
N LEU A 80 -2.25 -18.11 0.09
CA LEU A 80 -2.33 -17.23 1.25
C LEU A 80 -1.78 -17.98 2.47
N THR A 81 -0.62 -17.54 2.97
CA THR A 81 0.06 -18.16 4.12
C THR A 81 -0.41 -17.59 5.46
N LEU A 82 -0.99 -16.38 5.45
CA LEU A 82 -1.51 -15.70 6.64
C LEU A 82 -3.04 -15.75 6.68
N PRO A 83 -3.65 -16.37 7.71
CA PRO A 83 -5.10 -16.50 7.82
C PRO A 83 -5.75 -15.23 8.38
N VAL A 84 -5.50 -14.07 7.75
CA VAL A 84 -6.06 -12.77 8.18
C VAL A 84 -7.36 -12.42 7.49
N VAL A 85 -7.66 -13.07 6.35
CA VAL A 85 -8.89 -12.93 5.57
C VAL A 85 -9.31 -14.29 5.02
N ALA A 86 -10.58 -14.44 4.65
CA ALA A 86 -11.06 -15.66 3.99
C ALA A 86 -10.53 -15.72 2.55
N GLY A 87 -9.99 -16.88 2.16
CA GLY A 87 -9.43 -17.10 0.81
C GLY A 87 -8.36 -18.19 0.81
N THR A 88 -7.94 -18.62 -0.37
CA THR A 88 -6.84 -19.58 -0.54
C THR A 88 -5.62 -18.96 -1.21
N THR A 89 -5.81 -17.85 -1.93
CA THR A 89 -4.76 -17.17 -2.69
C THR A 89 -4.57 -15.71 -2.25
N LEU A 90 -3.45 -15.10 -2.67
CA LEU A 90 -3.26 -13.66 -2.52
C LEU A 90 -4.30 -12.85 -3.30
N ALA A 91 -4.73 -13.31 -4.48
CA ALA A 91 -5.79 -12.67 -5.25
C ALA A 91 -7.11 -12.60 -4.47
N ASP A 92 -7.49 -13.68 -3.78
CA ASP A 92 -8.68 -13.69 -2.91
C ASP A 92 -8.56 -12.64 -1.79
N ALA A 93 -7.38 -12.57 -1.17
CA ALA A 93 -7.11 -11.62 -0.11
C ALA A 93 -7.16 -10.17 -0.60
N VAL A 94 -6.63 -9.89 -1.80
CA VAL A 94 -6.73 -8.58 -2.44
C VAL A 94 -8.18 -8.20 -2.68
N GLY A 95 -8.99 -9.11 -3.24
CA GLY A 95 -10.42 -8.88 -3.47
C GLY A 95 -11.19 -8.64 -2.17
N HIS A 96 -10.92 -9.42 -1.12
CA HIS A 96 -11.53 -9.25 0.20
C HIS A 96 -11.21 -7.89 0.82
N LEU A 97 -9.99 -7.41 0.63
CA LEU A 97 -9.55 -6.09 1.08
C LEU A 97 -9.95 -4.95 0.12
N GLN A 98 -10.73 -5.25 -0.93
CA GLN A 98 -11.24 -4.30 -1.93
C GLN A 98 -10.13 -3.63 -2.75
N GLY A 99 -8.99 -4.31 -2.94
CA GLY A 99 -8.00 -3.93 -3.95
C GLY A 99 -8.42 -4.38 -5.34
N THR A 100 -7.85 -3.76 -6.37
CA THR A 100 -8.09 -4.14 -7.77
C THR A 100 -6.86 -4.86 -8.32
N VAL A 101 -7.03 -6.12 -8.70
CA VAL A 101 -5.98 -6.87 -9.39
C VAL A 101 -5.84 -6.35 -10.83
N VAL A 102 -4.61 -6.08 -11.24
CA VAL A 102 -4.26 -5.66 -12.59
C VAL A 102 -3.05 -6.45 -13.09
N GLU A 103 -2.96 -6.66 -14.40
CA GLU A 103 -1.82 -7.35 -15.01
C GLU A 103 -0.59 -6.44 -15.07
N ASP A 104 -0.78 -5.21 -15.58
CA ASP A 104 0.29 -4.24 -15.78
C ASP A 104 0.39 -3.21 -14.65
N ILE A 105 1.61 -2.77 -14.39
CA ILE A 105 1.90 -1.68 -13.44
C ILE A 105 1.42 -0.35 -14.05
N PRO A 106 0.45 0.35 -13.42
CA PRO A 106 -0.08 1.60 -13.96
C PRO A 106 0.97 2.72 -13.97
N GLN A 107 1.04 3.46 -15.08
CA GLN A 107 1.92 4.61 -15.23
C GLN A 107 1.44 5.81 -14.39
N GLY A 108 2.39 6.57 -13.83
CA GLY A 108 2.09 7.79 -13.05
C GLY A 108 1.34 7.54 -11.73
N VAL A 109 1.36 6.31 -11.22
CA VAL A 109 0.82 5.95 -9.91
C VAL A 109 1.99 5.59 -8.98
N PRO A 110 2.04 6.13 -7.74
CA PRO A 110 3.06 5.76 -6.78
C PRO A 110 3.16 4.25 -6.58
N LEU A 111 4.38 3.72 -6.69
CA LEU A 111 4.66 2.29 -6.67
C LEU A 111 5.29 1.86 -5.34
N VAL A 112 4.75 0.80 -4.74
CA VAL A 112 5.39 0.07 -3.65
C VAL A 112 5.68 -1.35 -4.08
N SER A 113 6.97 -1.69 -4.12
CA SER A 113 7.42 -3.05 -4.38
C SER A 113 7.61 -3.84 -3.08
N ILE A 114 7.11 -5.07 -3.08
CA ILE A 114 7.22 -6.04 -2.00
C ILE A 114 8.07 -7.21 -2.47
N GLY A 115 9.23 -7.37 -1.82
CA GLY A 115 10.27 -8.28 -2.29
C GLY A 115 11.09 -7.65 -3.41
N THR A 116 11.58 -8.48 -4.33
CA THR A 116 12.36 -8.05 -5.48
C THR A 116 11.52 -7.20 -6.44
N PRO A 117 11.99 -6.01 -6.83
CA PRO A 117 11.27 -5.16 -7.77
C PRO A 117 11.19 -5.77 -9.17
N PRO A 118 10.13 -5.46 -9.92
CA PRO A 118 10.03 -5.84 -11.33
C PRO A 118 11.06 -5.05 -12.14
N ALA A 119 11.59 -5.65 -13.21
CA ALA A 119 12.51 -5.01 -14.13
C ALA A 119 11.75 -4.04 -15.06
N ILE A 120 11.36 -2.88 -14.52
CA ILE A 120 10.65 -1.82 -15.23
C ILE A 120 11.41 -0.50 -15.11
N ASP A 121 11.22 0.37 -16.10
CA ASP A 121 11.52 1.78 -15.94
C ASP A 121 10.32 2.45 -15.26
N HIS A 122 10.53 3.02 -14.07
CA HIS A 122 9.47 3.68 -13.32
C HIS A 122 9.60 5.20 -13.44
N ALA A 123 8.61 5.83 -14.08
CA ALA A 123 8.49 7.28 -14.07
C ALA A 123 7.71 7.73 -12.83
N GLY A 124 8.43 8.22 -11.81
CA GLY A 124 7.82 8.83 -10.61
C GLY A 124 8.16 8.13 -9.31
N PHE A 125 7.33 8.37 -8.29
CA PHE A 125 7.57 7.90 -6.94
C PHE A 125 7.48 6.36 -6.85
N ALA A 126 8.58 5.73 -6.44
CA ALA A 126 8.63 4.30 -6.21
C ALA A 126 9.53 3.98 -5.00
N ILE A 127 9.05 3.07 -4.16
CA ILE A 127 9.75 2.59 -2.96
C ILE A 127 9.65 1.08 -2.85
N ARG A 128 10.56 0.49 -2.07
CA ARG A 128 10.60 -0.94 -1.82
C ARG A 128 10.56 -1.22 -0.32
N THR A 129 9.71 -2.17 0.07
CA THR A 129 9.67 -2.68 1.46
C THR A 129 10.86 -3.59 1.74
N THR A 130 11.35 -3.58 2.98
CA THR A 130 12.47 -4.43 3.38
C THR A 130 12.36 -4.87 4.84
N PHE A 131 12.89 -6.05 5.18
CA PHE A 131 12.96 -6.56 6.55
C PHE A 131 14.18 -7.48 6.78
N GLU A 132 14.54 -7.68 8.05
CA GLU A 132 15.46 -8.73 8.50
C GLU A 132 15.17 -9.02 9.98
N GLY A 133 14.56 -10.18 10.25
CA GLY A 133 14.04 -10.52 11.56
C GLY A 133 13.08 -9.42 12.04
N TRP A 134 13.34 -8.88 13.23
CA TRP A 134 12.51 -7.83 13.83
C TRP A 134 12.66 -6.43 13.23
N ARG A 135 13.59 -6.24 12.28
CA ARG A 135 13.84 -4.95 11.62
C ARG A 135 13.00 -4.85 10.36
N ALA A 136 12.43 -3.68 10.11
CA ALA A 136 11.73 -3.37 8.88
C ALA A 136 11.91 -1.90 8.48
N GLY A 137 11.69 -1.62 7.21
CA GLY A 137 11.74 -0.27 6.69
C GLY A 137 11.39 -0.17 5.22
N LEU A 138 11.76 0.97 4.65
CA LEU A 138 11.64 1.28 3.24
C LEU A 138 13.02 1.65 2.70
N VAL A 139 13.24 1.32 1.44
CA VAL A 139 14.38 1.80 0.67
C VAL A 139 13.89 2.38 -0.66
N PRO A 140 14.65 3.28 -1.31
CA PRO A 140 14.39 3.64 -2.70
C PRO A 140 14.28 2.39 -3.57
N PHE A 141 13.49 2.45 -4.64
CA PHE A 141 13.15 1.29 -5.46
C PHE A 141 14.36 0.43 -5.89
N ASP A 142 15.44 1.06 -6.35
CA ASP A 142 16.67 0.40 -6.82
C ASP A 142 17.74 0.21 -5.74
N ALA A 143 17.47 0.64 -4.50
CA ALA A 143 18.47 0.58 -3.44
C ALA A 143 18.56 -0.85 -2.85
N PRO A 144 19.74 -1.21 -2.30
CA PRO A 144 19.90 -2.46 -1.59
C PRO A 144 18.90 -2.58 -0.42
N ALA A 145 18.20 -3.70 -0.37
CA ALA A 145 17.32 -4.08 0.74
C ALA A 145 18.12 -4.85 1.81
N LEU A 146 17.54 -4.96 3.00
CA LEU A 146 17.95 -5.94 4.00
C LEU A 146 17.82 -7.39 3.45
N PRO A 147 18.57 -8.37 4.00
CA PRO A 147 18.71 -9.70 3.41
C PRO A 147 17.50 -10.62 3.44
N ASP A 148 16.36 -10.22 4.02
CA ASP A 148 15.10 -10.99 4.10
C ASP A 148 15.21 -12.45 4.59
N SER A 149 16.28 -12.78 5.32
CA SER A 149 16.66 -14.16 5.63
C SER A 149 15.96 -14.74 6.86
N ALA A 150 15.45 -13.87 7.74
CA ALA A 150 14.76 -14.24 8.97
C ALA A 150 13.32 -13.71 8.98
N GLU A 151 12.37 -14.62 8.79
CA GLU A 151 10.93 -14.33 8.79
C GLU A 151 10.45 -13.81 10.16
N PHE A 152 9.68 -12.72 10.14
CA PHE A 152 9.00 -12.17 11.30
C PHE A 152 7.82 -11.30 10.85
N ALA A 153 6.62 -11.89 10.76
CA ALA A 153 5.44 -11.23 10.21
C ALA A 153 5.15 -9.80 10.72
N PRO A 154 5.36 -9.46 12.02
CA PRO A 154 5.19 -8.07 12.49
C PRO A 154 6.13 -7.05 11.82
N ALA A 155 7.33 -7.45 11.39
CA ALA A 155 8.21 -6.59 10.59
C ALA A 155 7.57 -6.27 9.23
N GLY A 156 6.91 -7.25 8.62
CA GLY A 156 6.11 -7.05 7.41
C GLY A 156 4.97 -6.06 7.62
N VAL A 157 4.21 -6.20 8.71
CA VAL A 157 3.17 -5.23 9.10
C VAL A 157 3.76 -3.82 9.21
N LEU A 158 4.89 -3.66 9.89
CA LEU A 158 5.58 -2.37 10.00
C LEU A 158 5.99 -1.82 8.62
N ALA A 159 6.63 -2.62 7.78
CA ALA A 159 7.04 -2.20 6.43
C ALA A 159 5.86 -1.77 5.56
N GLY A 160 4.75 -2.52 5.59
CA GLY A 160 3.52 -2.19 4.87
C GLY A 160 2.88 -0.89 5.36
N ALA A 161 2.81 -0.68 6.68
CA ALA A 161 2.29 0.56 7.25
C ALA A 161 3.16 1.78 6.92
N LEU A 162 4.49 1.63 7.00
CA LEU A 162 5.44 2.67 6.59
C LEU A 162 5.26 3.03 5.12
N ALA A 163 5.10 2.03 4.24
CA ALA A 163 4.92 2.26 2.81
C ALA A 163 3.70 3.15 2.53
N VAL A 164 2.55 2.84 3.14
CA VAL A 164 1.34 3.66 3.00
C VAL A 164 1.56 5.08 3.52
N SER A 165 2.23 5.23 4.66
CA SER A 165 2.56 6.54 5.22
C SER A 165 3.44 7.37 4.26
N GLU A 166 4.46 6.75 3.68
CA GLU A 166 5.40 7.44 2.77
C GLU A 166 4.70 7.83 1.47
N VAL A 167 3.90 6.93 0.88
CA VAL A 167 3.10 7.26 -0.31
C VAL A 167 2.10 8.38 -0.01
N PHE A 168 1.44 8.36 1.14
CA PHE A 168 0.49 9.41 1.50
C PHE A 168 1.19 10.77 1.67
N ALA A 169 2.40 10.79 2.25
CA ALA A 169 3.20 12.00 2.42
C ALA A 169 3.77 12.56 1.10
N HIS A 170 3.83 11.74 0.04
CA HIS A 170 4.24 12.19 -1.29
C HIS A 170 3.19 13.06 -2.00
N PHE A 171 1.90 12.92 -1.68
CA PHE A 171 0.80 13.70 -2.26
C PHE A 171 0.58 15.07 -1.57
#